data_AF-A0A0D8HXN1-F1
#
_entry.id   AF-A0A0D8HXN1-F1
#
_cell.length_a   1.000
_cell.length_b   1.000
_cell.length_c   1.000
_cell.angle_alpha   90.00
_cell.angle_beta   90.00
_cell.angle_gamma   90.00
#
_symmetry.space_group_name_H-M   'P 1'
#
loop_
_entity.id
_entity.type
_entity.pdbx_description
1 polymer ?
#
loop_
_entity_poly.entity_id
_entity_poly.type
_entity_poly.pdbx_seq_one_letter_code
_entity_poly.pdbx_strand_id
1 'polypeptide(L)'
;MPLTKKFSEKYNDALIALATATHRPANVVNLAGDYAIRVDLEYNRYVLATNTGRGLSDEPDTSGSWTVRVFQTNIESIPDTLLGEAADPWLVDAFDSALTRLEADGNKIVADADFGDMARPDATASTDVMAPSQAGSSVVSLS
;
A
#
# COMPACT_ATOMS: atom_id res chain seq x y z
N MET A 1 -13.76 -26.82 2.75
CA MET A 1 -14.03 -27.18 1.34
C MET A 1 -12.80 -27.88 0.77
N PRO A 2 -12.93 -28.98 0.01
CA PRO A 2 -11.79 -29.76 -0.47
C PRO A 2 -10.98 -29.07 -1.59
N LEU A 3 -11.61 -28.22 -2.41
CA LEU A 3 -10.96 -27.54 -3.53
C LEU A 3 -10.05 -26.39 -3.11
N THR A 4 -10.35 -25.67 -2.01
CA THR A 4 -9.43 -24.63 -1.50
C THR A 4 -8.08 -25.21 -1.09
N LYS A 5 -8.05 -26.42 -0.51
CA LYS A 5 -6.79 -27.11 -0.19
C LYS A 5 -5.99 -27.45 -1.44
N LYS A 6 -6.63 -28.06 -2.45
CA LYS A 6 -6.02 -28.38 -3.75
C LYS A 6 -5.37 -27.14 -4.39
N PHE A 7 -6.10 -26.02 -4.41
CA PHE A 7 -5.58 -24.77 -4.94
C PHE A 7 -4.47 -24.17 -4.09
N SER A 8 -4.54 -24.27 -2.76
CA SER A 8 -3.48 -23.75 -1.88
C SER A 8 -2.16 -24.51 -2.02
N GLU A 9 -2.21 -25.81 -2.29
CA GLU A 9 -1.02 -26.61 -2.60
C GLU A 9 -0.47 -26.30 -4.00
N LYS A 10 -1.37 -26.14 -4.98
CA LYS A 10 -1.01 -25.88 -6.38
C LYS A 10 -0.41 -24.49 -6.62
N TYR A 11 -0.90 -23.49 -5.89
CA TYR A 11 -0.46 -22.09 -5.98
C TYR A 11 0.43 -21.69 -4.80
N ASN A 12 1.14 -22.64 -4.19
CA ASN A 12 1.90 -22.38 -2.97
C ASN A 12 3.01 -21.33 -3.18
N ASP A 13 3.68 -21.37 -4.34
CA ASP A 13 4.67 -20.38 -4.76
C ASP A 13 4.05 -18.97 -4.85
N ALA A 14 2.88 -18.85 -5.49
CA ALA A 14 2.15 -17.60 -5.63
C ALA A 14 1.68 -17.04 -4.28
N LEU A 15 1.24 -17.92 -3.39
CA LEU A 15 0.88 -17.57 -2.00
C LEU A 15 2.10 -17.05 -1.23
N ILE A 16 3.24 -17.73 -1.33
CA ILE A 16 4.49 -17.31 -0.67
C ILE A 16 4.98 -15.98 -1.25
N ALA A 17 4.94 -15.81 -2.57
CA ALA A 17 5.37 -14.59 -3.25
C ALA A 17 4.53 -13.39 -2.80
N LEU A 18 3.20 -13.49 -2.81
CA LEU A 18 2.33 -12.43 -2.33
C LEU A 18 2.48 -12.20 -0.83
N ALA A 19 2.61 -13.26 -0.03
CA ALA A 19 2.79 -13.10 1.40
C ALA A 19 4.09 -12.39 1.76
N THR A 20 5.14 -12.65 0.98
CA THR A 20 6.44 -11.98 1.10
C THR A 20 6.35 -10.53 0.65
N ALA A 21 5.75 -10.27 -0.51
CA ALA A 21 5.60 -8.92 -1.06
C ALA A 21 4.75 -8.00 -0.16
N THR A 22 3.71 -8.54 0.46
CA THR A 22 2.78 -7.78 1.31
C THR A 22 3.14 -7.82 2.80
N HIS A 23 4.06 -8.70 3.21
CA HIS A 23 4.29 -9.05 4.62
C HIS A 23 2.98 -9.38 5.38
N ARG A 24 2.03 -10.03 4.70
CA ARG A 24 0.72 -10.43 5.22
C ARG A 24 0.40 -11.85 4.74
N PRO A 25 -0.43 -12.62 5.46
CA PRO A 25 -0.80 -13.96 5.00
C PRO A 25 -1.65 -13.90 3.72
N ALA A 26 -1.28 -14.69 2.73
CA ALA A 26 -2.06 -14.91 1.51
C ALA A 26 -2.85 -16.22 1.62
N ASN A 27 -4.10 -16.23 1.16
CA ASN A 27 -4.98 -17.40 1.23
C ASN A 27 -5.79 -17.57 -0.05
N VAL A 28 -6.14 -18.81 -0.40
CA VAL A 28 -7.12 -19.06 -1.46
C VAL A 28 -8.53 -18.93 -0.91
N VAL A 29 -9.34 -18.09 -1.54
CA VAL A 29 -10.75 -17.87 -1.20
C VAL A 29 -11.67 -18.31 -2.34
N ASN A 30 -12.89 -18.73 -1.99
CA ASN A 30 -13.95 -19.01 -2.95
C ASN A 30 -14.86 -17.79 -3.10
N LEU A 31 -15.05 -17.32 -4.33
CA LEU A 31 -15.90 -16.20 -4.71
C LEU A 31 -17.03 -16.75 -5.60
N ALA A 32 -18.13 -17.17 -4.97
CA ALA A 32 -19.33 -17.65 -5.67
C ALA A 32 -19.09 -18.76 -6.72
N GLY A 33 -18.16 -19.68 -6.45
CA GLY A 33 -17.82 -20.79 -7.34
C GLY A 33 -16.47 -20.65 -8.04
N ASP A 34 -15.96 -19.43 -8.14
CA ASP A 34 -14.61 -19.15 -8.63
C ASP A 34 -13.61 -19.09 -7.46
N TYR A 35 -12.32 -19.26 -7.75
CA TYR A 35 -11.26 -19.19 -6.74
C TYR A 35 -10.32 -18.02 -7.04
N ALA A 36 -9.81 -17.38 -6.00
CA ALA A 36 -8.83 -16.31 -6.11
C ALA A 36 -7.83 -16.41 -4.95
N ILE A 37 -6.62 -15.90 -5.14
CA ILE A 37 -5.71 -15.63 -4.03
C ILE A 37 -6.10 -14.29 -3.43
N ARG A 38 -6.35 -14.25 -2.12
CA ARG A 38 -6.67 -13.05 -1.36
C ARG A 38 -5.56 -12.73 -0.36
N VAL A 39 -5.23 -11.45 -0.26
CA VAL A 39 -4.45 -10.90 0.85
C VAL A 39 -5.25 -9.78 1.48
N ASP A 40 -5.51 -9.89 2.77
CA ASP A 40 -6.14 -8.81 3.55
C ASP A 40 -5.08 -7.79 3.97
N LEU A 41 -5.36 -6.52 3.67
CA LEU A 41 -4.53 -5.37 3.97
C LEU A 41 -5.19 -4.52 5.07
N GLU A 42 -4.50 -3.47 5.47
CA GLU A 42 -5.03 -2.48 6.41
C GLU A 42 -6.13 -1.61 5.77
N TYR A 43 -6.87 -0.86 6.61
CA TYR A 43 -7.90 0.10 6.20
C TYR A 43 -9.06 -0.51 5.40
N ASN A 44 -9.47 -1.73 5.76
CA ASN A 44 -10.53 -2.50 5.10
C ASN A 44 -10.24 -2.74 3.61
N ARG A 45 -8.97 -2.88 3.24
CA ARG A 45 -8.58 -3.17 1.86
C ARG A 45 -8.16 -4.61 1.72
N TYR A 46 -8.32 -5.17 0.53
CA TYR A 46 -7.83 -6.48 0.21
C TYR A 46 -7.43 -6.57 -1.26
N VAL A 47 -6.52 -7.49 -1.54
CA VAL A 47 -6.03 -7.79 -2.88
C VAL A 47 -6.65 -9.09 -3.32
N LEU A 48 -7.10 -9.16 -4.57
CA LEU A 48 -7.47 -10.40 -5.24
C LEU A 48 -6.56 -10.61 -6.45
N ALA A 49 -5.95 -11.79 -6.53
CA ALA A 49 -5.15 -12.22 -7.67
C ALA A 49 -5.78 -13.45 -8.35
N THR A 50 -5.88 -13.40 -9.67
CA THR A 50 -6.44 -14.44 -10.54
C THR A 50 -5.59 -14.58 -11.79
N ASN A 51 -5.43 -15.77 -12.35
CA ASN A 51 -4.66 -16.00 -13.59
C ASN A 51 -5.57 -16.35 -14.79
N THR A 52 -6.88 -16.21 -14.62
CA THR A 52 -7.87 -16.22 -15.69
C THR A 52 -8.92 -15.14 -15.44
N GLY A 53 -9.68 -14.76 -16.47
CA GLY A 53 -10.78 -13.80 -16.32
C GLY A 53 -11.91 -14.25 -15.38
N ARG A 54 -11.96 -15.55 -15.04
CA ARG A 54 -12.97 -16.10 -14.11
C ARG A 54 -12.40 -16.44 -12.72
N GLY A 55 -11.09 -16.58 -12.56
CA GLY A 55 -10.49 -17.01 -11.29
C GLY A 55 -9.14 -17.71 -11.46
N LEU A 56 -8.81 -18.58 -10.52
CA LEU A 56 -7.64 -19.47 -10.62
C LEU A 56 -7.93 -20.65 -11.56
N SER A 57 -7.04 -20.86 -12.53
CA SER A 57 -7.05 -22.01 -13.42
C SER A 57 -6.70 -23.30 -12.67
N ASP A 58 -7.14 -24.46 -13.17
CA ASP A 58 -6.60 -25.74 -12.69
C ASP A 58 -5.20 -26.02 -13.25
N GLU A 59 -4.74 -25.29 -14.28
CA GLU A 59 -3.44 -25.49 -14.91
C GLU A 59 -2.59 -24.21 -14.81
N PRO A 60 -1.83 -24.01 -13.71
CA PRO A 60 -1.12 -22.76 -13.43
C PRO A 60 -0.02 -22.46 -14.46
N ASP A 61 0.70 -23.48 -14.92
CA ASP A 61 1.81 -23.36 -15.88
C ASP A 61 1.35 -22.97 -17.30
N THR A 62 0.08 -23.19 -17.61
CA THR A 62 -0.56 -22.84 -18.89
C THR A 62 -1.46 -21.61 -18.78
N SER A 63 -1.60 -21.08 -17.57
CA SER A 63 -2.40 -19.88 -17.35
C SER A 63 -1.68 -18.67 -17.93
N GLY A 64 -2.45 -17.78 -18.55
CA GLY A 64 -1.91 -16.56 -19.15
C GLY A 64 -1.45 -15.55 -18.09
N SER A 65 -1.66 -14.27 -18.37
CA SER A 65 -1.29 -13.20 -17.44
C SER A 65 -2.06 -13.26 -16.11
N TRP A 66 -1.39 -12.89 -15.04
CA TRP A 66 -2.01 -12.60 -13.76
C TRP A 66 -2.76 -11.28 -13.82
N THR A 67 -3.93 -11.22 -13.19
CA THR A 67 -4.69 -10.01 -12.94
C THR A 67 -4.78 -9.81 -11.44
N VAL A 68 -4.37 -8.63 -10.97
CA VAL A 68 -4.39 -8.23 -9.57
C VAL A 68 -5.34 -7.05 -9.41
N ARG A 69 -6.26 -7.14 -8.46
CA ARG A 69 -7.28 -6.14 -8.16
C ARG A 69 -7.21 -5.77 -6.69
N VAL A 70 -7.21 -4.47 -6.41
CA VAL A 70 -7.25 -3.92 -5.05
C VAL A 70 -8.65 -3.40 -4.78
N PHE A 71 -9.25 -3.87 -3.70
CA PHE A 71 -10.59 -3.47 -3.29
C PHE A 71 -10.56 -2.81 -1.91
N GLN A 72 -11.55 -1.96 -1.65
CA GLN A 72 -11.90 -1.48 -0.32
C GLN A 72 -13.31 -1.92 0.05
N THR A 73 -13.41 -2.60 1.17
CA THR A 73 -14.69 -2.97 1.76
C THR A 73 -15.37 -1.75 2.36
N ASN A 74 -16.57 -1.47 1.86
CA ASN A 74 -17.45 -0.47 2.42
C ASN A 74 -18.41 -1.16 3.39
N ILE A 75 -18.32 -0.79 4.66
CA ILE A 75 -19.09 -1.41 5.76
C ILE A 75 -20.60 -1.12 5.61
N GLU A 76 -20.97 -0.06 4.86
CA GLU A 76 -22.36 0.40 4.75
C GLU A 76 -23.02 0.05 3.41
N SER A 77 -22.27 -0.36 2.37
CA SER A 77 -22.86 -0.66 1.05
C SER A 77 -22.06 -1.69 0.26
N ILE A 78 -22.73 -2.78 -0.15
CA ILE A 78 -22.22 -3.72 -1.17
C ILE A 78 -22.58 -3.12 -2.53
N PRO A 79 -21.63 -2.97 -3.49
CA PRO A 79 -20.38 -3.72 -3.63
C PRO A 79 -19.11 -3.04 -3.09
N ASP A 80 -18.10 -3.87 -2.78
CA ASP A 80 -16.73 -3.41 -2.51
C ASP A 80 -16.22 -2.52 -3.65
N THR A 81 -15.50 -1.45 -3.29
CA THR A 81 -15.02 -0.48 -4.29
C THR A 81 -13.69 -0.95 -4.87
N LEU A 82 -13.62 -1.10 -6.20
CA LEU A 82 -12.35 -1.36 -6.89
C LEU A 82 -11.52 -0.07 -6.85
N LEU A 83 -10.37 -0.13 -6.20
CA LEU A 83 -9.44 0.98 -6.10
C LEU A 83 -8.36 0.98 -7.19
N GLY A 84 -8.04 -0.19 -7.74
CA GLY A 84 -7.04 -0.35 -8.78
C GLY A 84 -7.00 -1.78 -9.33
N GLU A 85 -6.65 -1.92 -10.61
CA GLU A 85 -6.47 -3.21 -11.28
C GLU A 85 -5.26 -3.12 -12.20
N ALA A 86 -4.45 -4.18 -12.24
CA ALA A 86 -3.41 -4.37 -13.25
C ALA A 86 -3.29 -5.84 -13.66
N ALA A 87 -2.70 -6.06 -14.83
CA ALA A 87 -2.45 -7.40 -15.34
C ALA A 87 -1.07 -7.48 -15.99
N ASP A 88 -0.31 -8.50 -15.62
CA ASP A 88 1.05 -8.75 -16.10
C ASP A 88 1.34 -10.26 -16.16
N PRO A 89 2.32 -10.71 -16.96
CA PRO A 89 2.67 -12.13 -17.06
C PRO A 89 3.07 -12.77 -15.72
N TRP A 90 3.63 -11.99 -14.80
CA TRP A 90 4.08 -12.43 -13.48
C TRP A 90 3.24 -11.80 -12.38
N LEU A 91 2.93 -12.59 -11.36
CA LEU A 91 2.08 -12.16 -10.24
C LEU A 91 2.66 -10.95 -9.49
N VAL A 92 3.97 -10.95 -9.23
CA VAL A 92 4.63 -9.87 -8.48
C VAL A 92 4.62 -8.57 -9.28
N ASP A 93 4.87 -8.65 -10.59
CA ASP A 93 4.82 -7.49 -11.48
C ASP A 93 3.39 -6.95 -11.56
N ALA A 94 2.38 -7.83 -11.69
CA ALA A 94 0.97 -7.43 -11.70
C ALA A 94 0.57 -6.73 -10.40
N PHE A 95 1.11 -7.19 -9.27
CA PHE A 95 0.88 -6.58 -7.97
C PHE A 95 1.53 -5.20 -7.84
N ASP A 96 2.80 -5.05 -8.26
CA ASP A 96 3.50 -3.76 -8.25
C ASP A 96 2.82 -2.73 -9.19
N SER A 97 2.42 -3.17 -10.39
CA SER A 97 1.63 -2.37 -11.33
C SER A 97 0.30 -1.93 -10.74
N ALA A 98 -0.40 -2.81 -10.00
CA ALA A 98 -1.68 -2.47 -9.36
C ALA A 98 -1.49 -1.44 -8.24
N LEU A 99 -0.39 -1.53 -7.48
CA LEU A 99 -0.05 -0.55 -6.45
C LEU A 99 0.33 0.81 -7.05
N THR A 100 1.14 0.79 -8.12
CA THR A 100 1.50 2.02 -8.85
C THR A 100 0.26 2.76 -9.37
N ARG A 101 -0.73 2.02 -9.90
CA ARG A 101 -2.01 2.60 -10.32
C ARG A 101 -2.79 3.15 -9.13
N LEU A 102 -2.88 2.38 -8.04
CA LEU A 102 -3.53 2.81 -6.80
C LEU A 102 -2.97 4.15 -6.27
N GLU A 103 -1.65 4.33 -6.33
CA GLU A 103 -1.01 5.58 -5.93
C GLU A 103 -1.28 6.74 -6.90
N ALA A 104 -1.24 6.47 -8.21
CA ALA A 104 -1.55 7.46 -9.25
C ALA A 104 -2.99 7.98 -9.17
N ASP A 105 -3.95 7.11 -8.81
CA ASP A 105 -5.36 7.45 -8.61
C ASP A 105 -5.63 8.17 -7.27
N GLY A 106 -4.58 8.50 -6.50
CA GLY A 106 -4.71 9.23 -5.23
C GLY A 106 -5.24 8.38 -4.07
N ASN A 107 -5.37 7.07 -4.27
CA ASN A 107 -5.83 6.11 -3.26
C ASN A 107 -4.70 5.60 -2.36
N LYS A 108 -3.56 6.30 -2.31
CA LYS A 108 -2.40 5.92 -1.49
C LYS A 108 -2.84 5.68 -0.04
N ILE A 109 -2.45 4.53 0.50
CA ILE A 109 -2.50 4.33 1.95
C ILE A 109 -1.41 5.24 2.52
N VAL A 110 -1.79 6.46 2.91
CA VAL A 110 -0.93 7.29 3.75
C VAL A 110 -0.97 6.63 5.13
N ALA A 111 -0.02 5.73 5.39
CA ALA A 111 0.30 5.41 6.76
C ALA A 111 0.69 6.74 7.40
N ASP A 112 -0.03 7.16 8.45
CA ASP A 112 0.29 8.32 9.29
C ASP A 112 1.62 8.13 10.06
N ALA A 113 2.50 7.26 9.58
CA ALA A 113 3.86 7.12 10.05
C ALA A 113 4.74 8.19 9.38
N ASP A 114 4.35 9.46 9.49
CA ASP A 114 5.33 10.49 9.81
C ASP A 114 5.53 10.43 11.34
N PHE A 115 6.18 9.37 11.80
CA PHE A 115 6.74 9.32 13.15
C PHE A 115 8.20 9.83 13.05
N GLY A 116 8.35 11.00 12.44
CA GLY A 116 9.64 11.62 12.10
C GLY A 116 9.72 13.09 12.48
N ASP A 117 8.59 13.81 12.53
CA ASP A 117 8.55 15.22 12.95
C ASP A 117 8.14 15.40 14.42
N MET A 118 8.88 14.78 15.35
CA MET A 118 8.93 15.23 16.75
C MET A 118 10.18 16.08 16.99
N ALA A 119 10.48 17.01 16.09
CA ALA A 119 11.33 18.14 16.45
C ALA A 119 10.52 19.10 17.32
N ARG A 120 10.51 18.81 18.63
CA ARG A 120 9.97 19.64 19.71
C ARG A 120 10.23 21.14 19.44
N PRO A 121 9.19 21.96 19.18
CA PRO A 121 9.36 23.39 19.29
C PRO A 121 9.36 23.78 20.78
N ASP A 122 10.19 24.77 21.06
CA ASP A 122 10.32 25.54 22.30
C ASP A 122 11.29 25.06 23.39
N ALA A 123 12.46 25.72 23.36
CA ALA A 123 12.99 26.35 24.56
C ALA A 123 13.66 27.69 24.15
N THR A 124 12.83 28.67 23.79
CA THR A 124 13.26 30.08 23.78
C THR A 124 12.94 30.67 25.15
N ALA A 125 13.83 30.48 26.12
CA ALA A 125 13.81 31.24 27.37
C ALA A 125 15.19 31.26 28.03
N SER A 126 16.06 32.14 27.55
CA SER A 126 17.07 32.77 28.40
C SER A 126 17.08 34.26 28.11
N THR A 127 16.16 34.96 28.76
CA THR A 127 16.29 36.38 29.04
C THR A 127 17.41 36.52 30.06
N ASP A 128 18.58 36.98 29.64
CA ASP A 128 19.56 37.53 30.58
C ASP A 128 19.99 38.92 30.11
N VAL A 129 19.75 39.86 31.02
CA VAL A 129 19.91 41.29 30.91
C VAL A 129 21.37 41.65 31.18
N MET A 130 22.06 42.33 30.26
CA MET A 130 23.07 43.33 30.64
C MET A 130 23.50 44.24 29.48
N ALA A 131 23.00 45.48 29.50
CA ALA A 131 23.76 46.68 29.11
C ALA A 131 24.60 47.14 30.33
N PRO A 132 25.59 48.08 30.26
CA PRO A 132 25.86 49.06 29.20
C PRO A 132 27.36 49.27 28.84
N SER A 133 27.66 50.05 27.78
CA SER A 133 28.48 51.29 27.87
C SER A 133 28.95 51.82 26.51
N GLN A 134 28.94 53.15 26.43
CA GLN A 134 29.20 54.04 25.28
C GLN A 134 30.64 54.00 24.73
N ALA A 135 30.84 54.42 23.47
CA ALA A 135 31.32 55.78 23.11
C ALA A 135 31.82 55.91 21.66
N GLY A 136 31.35 56.96 20.97
CA GLY A 136 32.01 57.68 19.84
C GLY A 136 32.17 56.93 18.51
N SER A 137 32.05 57.52 17.33
CA SER A 137 31.89 58.89 16.89
C SER A 137 31.39 58.88 15.43
N SER A 138 30.61 59.93 15.12
CA SER A 138 30.29 60.53 13.82
C SER A 138 30.98 60.01 12.56
N VAL A 139 30.23 59.86 11.45
CA VAL A 139 30.02 60.94 10.46
C VAL A 139 28.92 60.60 9.44
N VAL A 140 28.24 61.67 9.03
CA VAL A 140 27.15 61.78 8.04
C VAL A 140 27.75 62.09 6.66
N SER A 141 27.19 61.51 5.58
CA SER A 141 26.89 62.12 4.25
C SER A 141 26.84 61.00 3.19
N LEU A 142 25.75 60.75 2.43
CA LEU A 142 24.98 61.49 1.42
C LEU A 142 25.45 61.26 -0.03
N SER A 143 24.47 60.86 -0.86
CA SER A 143 24.40 60.85 -2.34
C SER A 143 24.76 59.54 -3.04
#